data_AF-A0A6G9QQJ0-F1
#
_entry.id   AF-A0A6G9QQJ0-F1
#
_cell.length_a   1.000
_cell.length_b   1.000
_cell.length_c   1.000
_cell.angle_alpha   90.00
_cell.angle_beta   90.00
_cell.angle_gamma   90.00
#
_symmetry.space_group_name_H-M   'P 1'
#
loop_
_entity.id
_entity.type
_entity.pdbx_description
1 polymer ?
#
loop_
_entity_poly.entity_id
_entity_poly.type
_entity_poly.pdbx_seq_one_letter_code
_entity_poly.pdbx_strand_id
1 'polypeptide(L)'
;MFEAITNNGKEWESGQKWYARSLCQKFVVEGVLEDESFKVTKKLSSNAQVNMYGDNSYRHLWITEDDNGNTILASAHYRSNLPVNDVDENQSFLAYSIPNQDRYWAVIEEQVSDKDLVVLFKNAQTNGNWVAYQYHGYPVSSPAGKTKRSNLVYSKVNKGYSAIGSTLRGDLTSLY
;
A
#
# COMPACT_ATOMS: atom_id res chain seq x y z
N MET A 1 1.79 -11.83 3.43
CA MET A 1 1.66 -10.52 2.75
C MET A 1 2.99 -10.20 2.09
N PHE A 2 2.92 -9.67 0.88
CA PHE A 2 4.02 -9.23 0.06
C PHE A 2 3.82 -7.75 -0.28
N GLU A 3 4.92 -7.03 -0.36
CA GLU A 3 5.03 -5.70 -0.94
C GLU A 3 5.47 -5.93 -2.40
N ALA A 4 4.63 -5.51 -3.34
CA ALA A 4 4.78 -5.77 -4.77
C ALA A 4 4.95 -4.47 -5.55
N ILE A 5 5.67 -4.55 -6.66
CA ILE A 5 5.96 -3.42 -7.55
C ILE A 5 5.82 -3.87 -9.01
N THR A 6 5.17 -3.08 -9.86
CA THR A 6 5.22 -3.26 -11.32
C THR A 6 6.56 -2.79 -11.86
N ASN A 7 7.03 -3.43 -12.92
CA ASN A 7 8.19 -2.94 -13.66
C ASN A 7 7.71 -2.15 -14.88
N ASN A 8 8.09 -0.87 -15.00
CA ASN A 8 7.75 0.02 -16.11
C ASN A 8 6.23 0.21 -16.34
N GLY A 9 5.47 0.66 -15.34
CA GLY A 9 4.05 0.93 -15.51
C GLY A 9 3.43 1.72 -14.36
N LYS A 10 2.69 2.79 -14.72
CA LYS A 10 1.84 3.59 -13.82
C LYS A 10 0.49 2.96 -13.53
N GLU A 11 0.15 1.85 -14.18
CA GLU A 11 -1.08 1.08 -13.92
C GLU A 11 -0.71 -0.40 -13.85
N TRP A 12 -1.57 -1.21 -13.25
CA TRP A 12 -1.41 -2.67 -13.18
C TRP A 12 -2.30 -3.29 -14.25
N GLU A 13 -1.70 -3.67 -15.37
CA GLU A 13 -2.40 -4.20 -16.54
C GLU A 13 -2.06 -5.66 -16.78
N SER A 14 -2.98 -6.39 -17.42
CA SER A 14 -2.73 -7.78 -17.83
C SER A 14 -1.48 -7.87 -18.71
N GLY A 15 -0.63 -8.86 -18.45
CA GLY A 15 0.67 -9.06 -19.09
C GLY A 15 1.84 -8.31 -18.43
N GLN A 16 1.60 -7.40 -17.48
CA GLN A 16 2.69 -6.70 -16.82
C GLN A 16 3.42 -7.57 -15.81
N LYS A 17 4.76 -7.44 -15.82
CA LYS A 17 5.62 -8.08 -14.84
C LYS A 17 5.61 -7.30 -13.53
N TRP A 18 5.60 -8.05 -12.44
CA TRP A 18 5.72 -7.50 -11.10
C TRP A 18 6.72 -8.30 -10.27
N TYR A 19 7.28 -7.63 -9.27
CA TYR A 19 8.17 -8.21 -8.28
C TYR A 19 7.55 -8.03 -6.92
N ALA A 20 7.70 -9.00 -6.03
CA ALA A 20 7.24 -8.83 -4.66
C ALA A 20 8.18 -9.44 -3.64
N ARG A 21 8.27 -8.79 -2.47
CA ARG A 21 9.01 -9.30 -1.32
C ARG A 21 8.07 -9.50 -0.14
N SER A 22 8.21 -10.61 0.57
CA SER A 22 7.43 -10.83 1.78
C SER A 22 7.84 -9.86 2.87
N LEU A 23 6.89 -9.48 3.73
CA LEU A 23 7.17 -8.58 4.87
C LEU A 23 8.24 -9.12 5.83
N CYS A 24 8.39 -10.44 5.91
CA CYS A 24 9.43 -11.12 6.70
C CYS A 24 10.78 -11.25 5.96
N GLN A 25 10.89 -10.68 4.76
CA GLN A 25 12.09 -10.65 3.91
C GLN A 25 12.63 -12.01 3.45
N LYS A 26 11.92 -13.11 3.75
CA LYS A 26 12.33 -14.49 3.39
C LYS A 26 11.99 -14.89 1.96
N PHE A 27 11.01 -14.23 1.35
CA PHE A 27 10.52 -14.59 0.02
C PHE A 27 10.64 -13.40 -0.91
N VAL A 28 11.24 -13.63 -2.07
CA VAL A 28 11.24 -12.70 -3.20
C VAL A 28 10.73 -13.47 -4.40
N VAL A 29 9.75 -12.91 -5.09
CA VAL A 29 9.07 -13.53 -6.22
C VAL A 29 8.97 -12.55 -7.38
N GLU A 30 8.97 -13.09 -8.58
CA GLU A 30 8.58 -12.43 -9.82
C GLU A 30 7.27 -13.08 -10.28
N GLY A 31 6.39 -12.26 -10.85
CA GLY A 31 5.13 -12.71 -11.40
C GLY A 31 4.66 -11.86 -12.56
N VAL A 32 3.50 -12.23 -13.08
CA VAL A 32 2.76 -11.51 -14.12
C VAL A 32 1.31 -11.33 -13.67
N LEU A 33 0.69 -10.22 -14.04
CA LEU A 33 -0.75 -10.03 -13.85
C LEU A 33 -1.48 -10.69 -15.03
N GLU A 34 -2.40 -11.61 -14.78
CA GLU A 34 -3.24 -12.26 -15.80
C GLU A 34 -4.69 -12.13 -15.36
N ASP A 35 -5.55 -11.47 -16.14
CA ASP A 35 -6.98 -11.34 -15.88
C ASP A 35 -7.30 -10.92 -14.43
N GLU A 36 -6.64 -9.84 -13.98
CA GLU A 36 -6.70 -9.28 -12.61
C GLU A 36 -6.12 -10.18 -11.50
N SER A 37 -5.58 -11.35 -11.85
CA SER A 37 -4.98 -12.32 -10.93
C SER A 37 -3.45 -12.24 -10.90
N PHE A 38 -2.87 -12.25 -9.69
CA PHE A 38 -1.43 -12.17 -9.48
C PHE A 38 -0.78 -13.55 -9.54
N LYS A 39 -0.17 -13.88 -10.68
CA LYS A 39 0.46 -15.18 -10.91
C LYS A 39 1.96 -15.13 -10.66
N VAL A 40 2.45 -15.94 -9.72
CA VAL A 40 3.88 -16.11 -9.49
C VAL A 40 4.48 -16.96 -10.61
N THR A 41 5.48 -16.44 -11.30
CA THR A 41 6.20 -17.15 -12.37
C THR A 41 7.54 -17.68 -11.91
N LYS A 42 8.18 -17.01 -10.94
CA LYS A 42 9.52 -17.37 -10.48
C LYS A 42 9.77 -16.98 -9.02
N LYS A 43 10.40 -17.88 -8.26
CA LYS A 43 11.01 -17.57 -6.96
C LYS A 43 12.43 -17.07 -7.18
N LEU A 44 12.78 -15.96 -6.55
CA LEU A 44 14.11 -15.37 -6.59
C LEU A 44 14.86 -15.63 -5.27
N SER A 45 16.17 -15.40 -5.26
CA SER A 45 16.92 -15.43 -4.00
C SER A 45 16.43 -14.30 -3.08
N SER A 46 16.49 -14.50 -1.76
CA SER A 46 16.11 -13.47 -0.77
C SER A 46 16.89 -12.16 -0.93
N ASN A 47 18.06 -12.25 -1.56
CA ASN A 47 19.01 -11.15 -1.73
C ASN A 47 18.93 -10.59 -3.15
N ALA A 48 18.02 -11.08 -4.00
CA ALA A 48 17.88 -10.62 -5.36
C ALA A 48 17.59 -9.12 -5.37
N GLN A 49 18.43 -8.39 -6.10
CA GLN A 49 18.13 -7.00 -6.42
C GLN A 49 17.07 -6.98 -7.52
N VAL A 50 16.01 -6.23 -7.25
CA VAL A 50 14.95 -5.98 -8.22
C VAL A 50 15.35 -4.71 -8.95
N ASN A 51 15.72 -4.85 -10.22
CA ASN A 51 16.04 -3.71 -11.07
C ASN A 51 14.73 -3.03 -11.47
N MET A 52 14.52 -1.83 -10.95
CA MET A 52 13.35 -1.00 -11.23
C MET A 52 13.76 0.05 -12.28
N TYR A 53 12.97 0.16 -13.35
CA TYR A 53 13.18 1.14 -14.41
C TYR A 53 11.89 1.93 -14.62
N GLY A 54 12.01 3.18 -15.07
CA GLY A 54 10.86 4.02 -15.42
C GLY A 54 9.90 4.31 -14.26
N ASP A 55 8.64 4.55 -14.60
CA ASP A 55 7.55 4.72 -13.65
C ASP A 55 7.15 3.38 -13.03
N ASN A 56 6.96 3.34 -11.71
CA ASN A 56 6.58 2.12 -11.00
C ASN A 56 5.29 2.32 -10.20
N SER A 57 4.56 1.22 -10.02
CA SER A 57 3.38 1.15 -9.17
C SER A 57 3.55 0.12 -8.07
N TYR A 58 3.03 0.40 -6.87
CA TYR A 58 3.20 -0.44 -5.69
C TYR A 58 1.87 -1.08 -5.25
N ARG A 59 1.85 -2.34 -4.79
CA ARG A 59 0.66 -2.96 -4.17
C ARG A 59 1.05 -3.84 -3.00
N HIS A 60 0.15 -3.99 -2.03
CA HIS A 60 0.24 -5.08 -1.07
C HIS A 60 -0.54 -6.29 -1.60
N LEU A 61 0.14 -7.42 -1.71
CA LEU A 61 -0.48 -8.71 -2.03
C LEU A 61 -0.59 -9.54 -0.75
N TRP A 62 -1.69 -10.25 -0.56
CA TRP A 62 -1.80 -11.23 0.51
C TRP A 62 -2.23 -12.58 -0.04
N ILE A 63 -1.85 -13.62 0.68
CA ILE A 63 -2.27 -14.98 0.37
C ILE A 63 -3.67 -15.13 0.94
N THR A 64 -4.60 -15.60 0.11
CA THR A 64 -5.97 -15.95 0.48
C THR A 64 -6.38 -17.18 -0.31
N GLU A 65 -7.56 -17.72 -0.06
CA GLU A 65 -8.19 -18.75 -0.88
C GLU A 65 -9.24 -18.11 -1.78
N ASP A 66 -9.42 -18.66 -2.99
CA ASP A 66 -10.57 -18.37 -3.85
C ASP A 66 -11.81 -19.17 -3.42
N ASP A 67 -12.94 -18.97 -4.11
CA ASP A 67 -14.20 -19.68 -3.81
C ASP A 67 -14.11 -21.21 -3.98
N ASN A 68 -13.08 -21.72 -4.67
CA ASN A 68 -12.81 -23.13 -4.87
C ASN A 68 -11.79 -23.70 -3.86
N GLY A 69 -11.31 -22.88 -2.91
CA GLY A 69 -10.29 -23.26 -1.94
C GLY A 69 -8.85 -23.25 -2.50
N ASN A 70 -8.62 -22.70 -3.70
CA ASN A 70 -7.27 -22.58 -4.24
C ASN A 70 -6.54 -21.41 -3.58
N THR A 71 -5.29 -21.63 -3.19
CA THR A 71 -4.42 -20.56 -2.69
C THR A 71 -4.10 -19.57 -3.82
N ILE A 72 -4.50 -18.31 -3.64
CA ILE A 72 -4.26 -17.21 -4.56
C ILE A 72 -3.55 -16.04 -3.88
N LEU A 73 -2.95 -15.17 -4.70
CA LEU A 73 -2.53 -13.83 -4.27
C LEU A 73 -3.63 -12.83 -4.62
N ALA A 74 -4.21 -12.22 -3.60
CA ALA A 74 -5.16 -11.13 -3.77
C ALA A 74 -4.49 -9.79 -3.46
N SER A 75 -5.02 -8.74 -4.08
CA SER A 75 -4.80 -7.35 -3.70
C SER A 75 -6.17 -6.70 -3.56
N ALA A 76 -6.29 -5.62 -2.80
CA ALA A 76 -7.56 -4.90 -2.82
C ALA A 76 -7.60 -3.99 -4.05
N HIS A 77 -8.78 -3.89 -4.66
CA HIS A 77 -9.05 -3.00 -5.77
C HIS A 77 -8.99 -1.56 -5.26
N TYR A 78 -7.81 -0.95 -5.30
CA TYR A 78 -7.62 0.49 -5.12
C TYR A 78 -6.45 0.96 -5.98
N ARG A 79 -6.54 2.20 -6.45
CA ARG A 79 -5.49 2.83 -7.26
C ARG A 79 -4.32 3.16 -6.36
N SER A 80 -3.21 2.47 -6.54
CA SER A 80 -1.97 2.69 -5.81
C SER A 80 -1.03 3.71 -6.46
N ASN A 81 -1.53 4.45 -7.47
CA ASN A 81 -0.73 5.30 -8.35
C ASN A 81 -1.16 6.75 -8.40
N LEU A 82 -1.78 7.24 -7.33
CA LEU A 82 -1.69 8.66 -7.10
C LEU A 82 -0.40 8.87 -6.31
N PRO A 83 0.69 9.43 -6.91
CA PRO A 83 1.64 10.15 -6.07
C PRO A 83 0.80 11.05 -5.16
N VAL A 84 1.17 11.17 -3.89
CA VAL A 84 0.38 11.96 -2.91
C VAL A 84 0.05 13.35 -3.45
N ASN A 85 0.90 13.91 -4.33
CA ASN A 85 0.66 15.16 -5.03
C ASN A 85 -0.69 15.21 -5.80
N ASP A 86 -1.22 14.07 -6.27
CA ASP A 86 -2.53 13.99 -6.91
C ASP A 86 -3.67 13.71 -5.91
N VAL A 87 -3.34 13.32 -4.68
CA VAL A 87 -4.27 13.23 -3.54
C VAL A 87 -4.33 14.59 -2.85
N ASP A 88 -4.84 15.60 -3.56
CA ASP A 88 -5.28 16.92 -3.06
C ASP A 88 -4.31 17.54 -2.01
N GLU A 89 -3.41 18.44 -2.44
CA GLU A 89 -2.31 19.03 -1.66
C GLU A 89 -2.70 19.68 -0.31
N ASN A 90 -4.00 19.81 0.00
CA ASN A 90 -4.54 20.43 1.21
C ASN A 90 -5.12 19.42 2.23
N GLN A 91 -4.74 18.14 2.18
CA GLN A 91 -5.22 17.14 3.14
C GLN A 91 -4.30 17.02 4.37
N SER A 92 -4.93 16.88 5.55
CA SER A 92 -4.22 16.53 6.79
C SER A 92 -4.24 15.02 7.00
N PHE A 93 -3.10 14.45 7.39
CA PHE A 93 -2.96 13.02 7.62
C PHE A 93 -2.41 12.73 9.02
N LEU A 94 -2.96 11.70 9.65
CA LEU A 94 -2.35 11.06 10.82
C LEU A 94 -1.31 10.08 10.32
N ALA A 95 -0.03 10.39 10.52
CA ALA A 95 1.07 9.54 10.14
C ALA A 95 1.62 8.77 11.34
N TYR A 96 2.08 7.56 11.07
CA TYR A 96 2.57 6.61 12.05
C TYR A 96 3.82 5.93 11.50
N SER A 97 4.77 5.63 12.38
CA SER A 97 6.02 4.95 12.02
C SER A 97 6.23 3.69 12.86
N ILE A 98 7.00 2.74 12.31
CA ILE A 98 7.62 1.68 13.09
C ILE A 98 9.09 2.07 13.28
N PRO A 99 9.50 2.48 14.50
CA PRO A 99 10.90 2.74 14.77
C PRO A 99 11.78 1.57 14.35
N ASN A 100 12.90 1.86 13.68
CA ASN A 100 13.92 0.88 13.24
C ASN A 100 13.50 -0.08 12.10
N GLN A 101 12.43 0.21 11.35
CA GLN A 101 12.03 -0.61 10.20
C GLN A 101 11.78 0.17 8.91
N ASP A 102 12.05 1.48 8.89
CA ASP A 102 11.80 2.37 7.74
C ASP A 102 10.40 2.17 7.14
N ARG A 103 9.41 1.99 8.01
CA ARG A 103 8.02 1.69 7.62
C ARG A 103 7.10 2.74 8.20
N TYR A 104 6.33 3.35 7.32
CA TYR A 104 5.40 4.43 7.62
C TYR A 104 4.04 4.13 7.01
N TRP A 105 2.99 4.56 7.70
CA TRP A 105 1.66 4.62 7.12
C TRP A 105 0.95 5.86 7.61
N ALA A 106 -0.01 6.35 6.84
CA ALA A 106 -0.82 7.48 7.23
C ALA A 106 -2.28 7.24 6.86
N VAL A 107 -3.18 7.97 7.50
CA VAL A 107 -4.61 7.95 7.16
C VAL A 107 -5.15 9.37 7.22
N ILE A 108 -6.04 9.70 6.29
CA ILE A 108 -6.65 11.03 6.23
C ILE A 108 -7.38 11.38 7.55
N GLU A 109 -7.23 12.63 8.01
CA GLU A 109 -7.87 13.13 9.23
C GLU A 109 -9.38 13.34 9.08
N GLU A 110 -10.12 13.21 10.19
CA GLU A 110 -11.58 13.40 10.25
C GLU A 110 -12.07 14.76 9.82
N GLN A 111 -11.21 15.77 9.88
CA GLN A 111 -11.59 17.16 9.66
C GLN A 111 -11.78 17.48 8.16
N VAL A 112 -11.47 16.53 7.28
CA VAL A 112 -11.69 16.63 5.83
C VAL A 112 -13.07 16.06 5.49
N SER A 113 -14.08 16.91 5.31
CA SER A 113 -15.45 16.49 4.98
C SER A 113 -15.57 15.97 3.54
N ASP A 114 -16.43 14.97 3.35
CA ASP A 114 -16.89 14.45 2.04
C ASP A 114 -15.84 13.85 1.09
N LYS A 115 -14.63 13.58 1.59
CA LYS A 115 -13.61 12.81 0.87
C LYS A 115 -13.70 11.34 1.23
N ASP A 116 -13.37 10.48 0.27
CA ASP A 116 -13.20 9.05 0.53
C ASP A 116 -12.05 8.80 1.51
N LEU A 117 -12.15 7.72 2.27
CA LEU A 117 -11.06 7.27 3.14
C LEU A 117 -9.79 7.00 2.31
N VAL A 118 -8.70 7.67 2.64
CA VAL A 118 -7.37 7.45 2.05
C VAL A 118 -6.40 6.95 3.09
N VAL A 119 -5.65 5.90 2.74
CA VAL A 119 -4.55 5.35 3.55
C VAL A 119 -3.27 5.45 2.74
N LEU A 120 -2.18 5.90 3.36
CA LEU A 120 -0.88 6.03 2.72
C LEU A 120 0.10 5.04 3.34
N PHE A 121 1.07 4.54 2.57
CA PHE A 121 2.16 3.70 3.06
C PHE A 121 3.48 4.10 2.42
N LYS A 122 4.58 4.03 3.17
CA LYS A 122 5.95 4.28 2.69
C LYS A 122 6.90 3.28 3.33
N ASN A 123 7.80 2.69 2.54
CA ASN A 123 8.84 1.78 3.01
C ASN A 123 10.10 1.80 2.12
N ALA A 124 11.09 0.97 2.44
CA ALA A 124 12.31 0.84 1.64
C ALA A 124 12.06 0.42 0.16
N GLN A 125 10.99 -0.33 -0.11
CA GLN A 125 10.65 -0.75 -1.48
C GLN A 125 10.00 0.36 -2.29
N THR A 126 9.27 1.27 -1.64
CA THR A 126 8.67 2.44 -2.31
C THR A 126 9.69 3.52 -2.65
N ASN A 127 10.99 3.26 -2.43
CA ASN A 127 12.09 4.21 -2.62
C ASN A 127 11.81 5.55 -1.93
N GLY A 128 11.21 5.49 -0.74
CA GLY A 128 10.85 6.66 0.04
C GLY A 128 9.59 7.40 -0.41
N ASN A 129 8.89 6.92 -1.43
CA ASN A 129 7.62 7.50 -1.88
C ASN A 129 6.44 6.99 -1.05
N TRP A 130 5.45 7.86 -0.85
CA TRP A 130 4.16 7.48 -0.28
C TRP A 130 3.24 6.90 -1.35
N VAL A 131 2.61 5.79 -1.02
CA VAL A 131 1.65 5.07 -1.88
C VAL A 131 0.27 5.24 -1.28
N ALA A 132 -0.66 5.81 -2.04
CA ALA A 132 -2.02 6.07 -1.60
C ALA A 132 -3.00 4.93 -1.91
N TYR A 133 -3.98 4.77 -1.02
CA TYR A 133 -5.00 3.73 -1.06
C TYR A 133 -6.36 4.37 -0.75
N GLN A 134 -7.15 4.66 -1.79
CA GLN A 134 -8.47 5.30 -1.64
C GLN A 134 -9.61 4.27 -1.63
N TYR A 135 -10.54 4.42 -0.70
CA TYR A 135 -11.73 3.58 -0.56
C TYR A 135 -12.99 4.33 -0.98
N HIS A 136 -13.40 4.16 -2.23
CA HIS A 136 -14.61 4.79 -2.77
C HIS A 136 -15.89 4.34 -2.06
N GLY A 137 -16.82 5.28 -1.84
CA GLY A 137 -18.10 5.00 -1.20
C GLY A 137 -18.02 4.89 0.32
N TYR A 138 -16.86 5.24 0.90
CA TYR A 138 -16.66 5.34 2.34
C TYR A 138 -16.15 6.74 2.70
N PRO A 139 -17.02 7.78 2.68
CA PRO A 139 -16.62 9.13 3.07
C PRO A 139 -16.13 9.16 4.51
N VAL A 140 -15.05 9.91 4.77
CA VAL A 140 -14.42 10.04 6.10
C VAL A 140 -15.39 10.53 7.17
N SER A 141 -16.34 11.39 6.78
CA SER A 141 -17.38 11.95 7.65
C SER A 141 -18.48 10.94 8.01
N SER A 142 -18.70 9.92 7.17
CA SER A 142 -19.81 8.95 7.33
C SER A 142 -19.56 7.95 8.47
N PRO A 143 -20.60 7.41 9.14
CA PRO A 143 -20.44 6.35 10.14
C PRO A 143 -19.69 5.14 9.59
N ALA A 144 -19.99 4.71 8.37
CA ALA A 144 -19.32 3.59 7.71
C ALA A 144 -17.82 3.88 7.48
N GLY A 145 -17.48 5.08 7.03
CA GLY A 145 -16.09 5.52 6.85
C GLY A 145 -15.33 5.61 8.18
N LYS A 146 -15.95 6.14 9.24
CA LYS A 146 -15.38 6.18 10.60
C LYS A 146 -15.08 4.77 11.12
N THR A 147 -16.03 3.85 11.01
CA THR A 147 -15.83 2.45 11.42
C THR A 147 -14.71 1.79 10.61
N LYS A 148 -14.70 1.99 9.28
CA LYS A 148 -13.65 1.45 8.40
C LYS A 148 -12.27 2.00 8.78
N ARG A 149 -12.16 3.31 9.04
CA ARG A 149 -10.94 3.97 9.48
C ARG A 149 -10.45 3.39 10.80
N SER A 150 -11.31 3.34 11.82
CA SER A 150 -10.96 2.79 13.14
C SER A 150 -10.47 1.35 13.03
N ASN A 151 -11.19 0.50 12.30
CA ASN A 151 -10.78 -0.90 12.08
C ASN A 151 -9.41 -1.00 11.40
N LEU A 152 -9.15 -0.14 10.41
CA LEU A 152 -7.86 -0.08 9.74
C LEU A 152 -6.74 0.32 10.72
N VAL A 153 -6.94 1.40 11.48
CA VAL A 153 -5.99 1.87 12.50
C VAL A 153 -5.70 0.77 13.52
N TYR A 154 -6.74 0.16 14.11
CA TYR A 154 -6.59 -0.95 15.05
C TYR A 154 -5.83 -2.14 14.45
N SER A 155 -6.14 -2.51 13.21
CA SER A 155 -5.44 -3.62 12.54
C SER A 155 -3.94 -3.35 12.34
N LYS A 156 -3.56 -2.08 12.16
CA LYS A 156 -2.16 -1.67 11.98
C LYS A 156 -1.45 -1.63 13.32
N VAL A 157 -2.05 -1.03 14.35
CA VAL A 157 -1.47 -1.07 15.70
C VAL A 157 -1.20 -2.52 16.15
N ASN A 158 -2.16 -3.44 15.94
CA ASN A 158 -1.98 -4.86 16.26
C ASN A 158 -0.91 -5.57 15.41
N LYS A 159 -0.45 -4.98 14.31
CA LYS A 159 0.64 -5.49 13.45
C LYS A 159 1.99 -4.87 13.78
N GLY A 160 2.10 -4.17 14.92
CA GLY A 160 3.36 -3.60 15.41
C GLY A 160 3.63 -2.17 14.94
N TYR A 161 2.65 -1.48 14.39
CA TYR A 161 2.75 -0.04 14.11
C TYR A 161 2.58 0.75 15.42
N SER A 162 3.43 1.76 15.64
CA SER A 162 3.36 2.58 16.84
C SER A 162 2.13 3.49 16.79
N ALA A 163 1.38 3.58 17.90
CA ALA A 163 0.32 4.57 18.08
C ALA A 163 0.86 5.98 18.36
N ILE A 164 2.19 6.13 18.51
CA ILE A 164 2.86 7.42 18.54
C ILE A 164 2.85 7.94 17.11
N GLY A 165 1.71 8.53 16.73
CA GLY A 165 1.56 9.25 15.48
C GLY A 165 1.97 10.70 15.67
N SER A 166 2.70 11.25 14.71
CA SER A 166 2.77 12.70 14.54
C SER A 166 1.67 13.10 13.56
N THR A 167 0.86 14.09 13.94
CA THR A 167 -0.03 14.75 12.98
C THR A 167 0.84 15.45 11.95
N LEU A 168 0.73 15.06 10.68
CA LEU A 168 1.36 15.76 9.57
C LEU A 168 0.29 16.59 8.87
N ARG A 169 0.39 17.90 9.02
CA ARG A 169 -0.39 18.85 8.22
C ARG A 169 0.42 19.20 6.98
N GLY A 170 -0.10 18.83 5.82
CA GLY A 170 0.27 19.43 4.53
C GLY A 170 1.68 19.20 4.00
N ASP A 171 2.55 18.42 4.64
CA ASP A 171 3.86 18.12 4.06
C ASP A 171 4.40 16.73 4.41
N LEU A 172 3.97 15.74 3.64
CA LEU A 172 4.46 14.35 3.71
C LEU A 172 5.91 14.19 3.26
N THR A 173 6.54 15.24 2.71
CA THR A 173 7.95 15.24 2.33
C THR A 173 8.88 15.39 3.54
N SER A 174 8.38 15.88 4.68
CA SER A 174 9.21 16.11 5.88
C SER A 174 9.67 14.84 6.63
N LEU A 175 9.13 13.66 6.29
CA LEU A 175 9.55 12.37 6.82
C LEU A 175 10.59 11.73 5.88
N TYR A 176 11.83 12.20 5.96
CA TYR A 176 13.01 11.52 5.40
C TYR A 176 13.73 10.71 6.46
#